data_AF-A0A399RGY8-F1
#
_entry.id   AF-A0A399RGY8-F1
#
_cell.length_a   1.000
_cell.length_b   1.000
_cell.length_c   1.000
_cell.angle_alpha   90.00
_cell.angle_beta   90.00
_cell.angle_gamma   90.00
#
_symmetry.space_group_name_H-M   'P 1'
#
loop_
_entity.id
_entity.type
_entity.pdbx_description
1 polymer ?
#
loop_
_entity_poly.entity_id
_entity_poly.type
_entity_poly.pdbx_seq_one_letter_code
_entity_poly.pdbx_strand_id
1 'polypeptide(L)'
;MKLIPSIAVLSISLLAAGTAKADMDYHGFNKETVDSLNERLAEPLTGEVLAVLSQHTDIEACGGTKTVTMQTPDGWDERIESANMPGGDVIMPVPTEALAPDYPALYNVLGVEGVCEVMFDVNEDGATEEIMTNCTLPQFAKATRAMIGPLEFTPGDGADTPATDDIIIPVQYCLAPEEE
;
A
#
# COMPACT_ATOMS: atom_id res chain seq x y z
N MET A 1 -38.52 -50.29 -47.37
CA MET A 1 -37.31 -49.46 -47.13
C MET A 1 -37.39 -48.29 -48.10
N LYS A 2 -37.29 -47.00 -47.79
CA LYS A 2 -36.84 -46.18 -46.65
C LYS A 2 -37.56 -44.82 -46.84
N LEU A 3 -38.39 -44.39 -45.88
CA LEU A 3 -38.18 -43.28 -44.93
C LEU A 3 -38.00 -41.88 -45.55
N ILE A 4 -39.03 -41.06 -45.31
CA ILE A 4 -39.14 -39.60 -45.45
C ILE A 4 -38.27 -38.93 -44.36
N PRO A 5 -37.52 -37.85 -44.63
CA PRO A 5 -36.91 -37.07 -43.56
C PRO A 5 -37.86 -35.94 -43.13
N SER A 6 -38.34 -36.03 -41.90
CA SER A 6 -38.99 -34.94 -41.17
C SER A 6 -37.92 -33.94 -40.71
N ILE A 7 -38.08 -32.67 -41.05
CA ILE A 7 -37.27 -31.56 -40.52
C ILE A 7 -37.83 -31.20 -39.14
N ALA A 8 -37.04 -31.43 -38.09
CA ALA A 8 -37.33 -30.96 -36.74
C ALA A 8 -36.78 -29.53 -36.58
N VAL A 9 -37.67 -28.58 -36.32
CA VAL A 9 -37.31 -27.21 -35.93
C VAL A 9 -37.02 -27.22 -34.43
N LEU A 10 -35.74 -27.07 -34.06
CA LEU A 10 -35.33 -26.83 -32.68
C LEU A 10 -35.54 -25.35 -32.36
N SER A 11 -36.54 -25.07 -31.52
CA SER A 11 -36.75 -23.78 -30.88
C SER A 11 -35.63 -23.54 -29.87
N ILE A 12 -34.72 -22.61 -30.17
CA ILE A 12 -33.71 -22.14 -29.21
C ILE A 12 -34.42 -21.18 -28.26
N SER A 13 -34.68 -21.64 -27.04
CA SER A 13 -35.07 -20.76 -25.94
C SER A 13 -33.86 -19.88 -25.59
N LEU A 14 -33.90 -18.59 -25.93
CA LEU A 14 -32.98 -17.61 -25.35
C LEU A 14 -33.24 -17.55 -23.84
N LEU A 15 -32.32 -18.13 -23.06
CA LEU A 15 -32.18 -17.81 -21.65
C LEU A 15 -31.74 -16.35 -21.56
N ALA A 16 -32.65 -15.48 -21.12
CA ALA A 16 -32.27 -14.17 -20.62
C ALA A 16 -31.37 -14.38 -19.40
N ALA A 17 -30.06 -14.25 -19.60
CA ALA A 17 -29.12 -14.10 -18.50
C ALA A 17 -29.42 -12.75 -17.83
N GLY A 18 -30.33 -12.77 -16.85
CA GLY A 18 -30.43 -11.70 -15.88
C GLY A 18 -29.10 -11.65 -15.15
N THR A 19 -28.25 -10.69 -15.50
CA THR A 19 -27.15 -10.28 -14.65
C THR A 19 -27.78 -9.65 -13.42
N ALA A 20 -28.09 -10.47 -12.42
CA ALA A 20 -28.20 -9.97 -11.07
C ALA A 20 -26.84 -9.31 -10.78
N LYS A 21 -26.77 -7.98 -10.87
CA LYS A 21 -25.71 -7.22 -10.21
C LYS A 21 -25.86 -7.61 -8.74
N ALA A 22 -25.01 -8.53 -8.29
CA ALA A 22 -24.88 -8.82 -6.87
C ALA A 22 -24.65 -7.46 -6.20
N ASP A 23 -25.50 -7.11 -5.24
CA ASP A 23 -25.31 -5.89 -4.47
C ASP A 23 -23.97 -6.04 -3.75
N MET A 24 -22.99 -5.25 -4.16
CA MET A 24 -21.65 -5.31 -3.60
C MET A 24 -21.68 -4.74 -2.19
N ASP A 25 -21.05 -5.42 -1.23
CA ASP A 25 -20.82 -4.81 0.08
C ASP A 25 -19.69 -3.78 -0.04
N TYR A 26 -19.98 -2.53 0.34
CA TYR A 26 -19.04 -1.43 0.28
C TYR A 26 -18.21 -1.30 1.56
N HIS A 27 -18.46 -2.10 2.59
CA HIS A 27 -17.66 -2.14 3.83
C HIS A 27 -17.43 -0.76 4.48
N GLY A 28 -18.46 0.09 4.43
CA GLY A 28 -18.42 1.46 4.98
C GLY A 28 -17.82 2.52 4.05
N PHE A 29 -17.28 2.15 2.89
CA PHE A 29 -16.86 3.12 1.88
C PHE A 29 -18.08 3.78 1.20
N ASN A 30 -17.89 5.02 0.75
CA ASN A 30 -18.91 5.74 0.01
C ASN A 30 -19.20 5.04 -1.33
N LYS A 31 -20.45 4.62 -1.52
CA LYS A 31 -20.90 3.90 -2.72
C LYS A 31 -20.67 4.67 -4.02
N GLU A 32 -21.01 5.96 -4.04
CA GLU A 32 -20.85 6.80 -5.24
C GLU A 32 -19.38 6.94 -5.62
N THR A 33 -18.50 7.13 -4.63
CA THR A 33 -17.04 7.17 -4.83
C THR A 33 -16.53 5.85 -5.41
N VAL A 34 -16.90 4.72 -4.82
CA VAL A 34 -16.44 3.39 -5.28
C VAL A 34 -16.97 3.08 -6.68
N ASP A 35 -18.24 3.37 -6.97
CA ASP A 35 -18.81 3.18 -8.31
C ASP A 35 -18.08 4.02 -9.35
N SER A 36 -17.83 5.30 -9.06
CA SER A 36 -17.10 6.21 -9.97
C SER A 36 -15.66 5.77 -10.21
N LEU A 37 -14.99 5.22 -9.19
CA LEU A 37 -13.66 4.64 -9.34
C LEU A 37 -13.72 3.39 -10.24
N ASN A 38 -14.69 2.50 -10.02
CA ASN A 38 -14.84 1.27 -10.80
C ASN A 38 -15.15 1.51 -12.29
N GLU A 39 -15.74 2.64 -12.65
CA GLU A 39 -15.92 3.06 -14.05
C GLU A 39 -14.61 3.47 -14.74
N ARG A 40 -13.58 3.83 -13.95
CA ARG A 40 -12.31 4.40 -14.44
C ARG A 40 -11.13 3.46 -14.28
N LEU A 41 -11.18 2.53 -13.33
CA LEU A 41 -10.14 1.56 -13.07
C LEU A 41 -10.15 0.46 -14.14
N ALA A 42 -8.96 0.00 -14.53
CA ALA A 42 -8.81 -1.17 -15.39
C ALA A 42 -9.29 -2.45 -14.70
N GLU A 43 -9.08 -2.53 -13.38
CA GLU A 43 -9.55 -3.61 -12.50
C GLU A 43 -10.47 -3.03 -11.43
N PRO A 44 -11.76 -3.39 -11.41
CA PRO A 44 -12.70 -2.89 -10.41
C PRO A 44 -12.35 -3.34 -8.99
N LEU A 45 -12.59 -2.46 -8.02
CA LEU A 45 -12.65 -2.76 -6.60
C LEU A 45 -13.80 -3.72 -6.33
N THR A 46 -13.47 -4.92 -5.87
CA THR A 46 -14.44 -5.93 -5.45
C THR A 46 -14.77 -5.78 -3.97
N GLY A 47 -15.89 -6.37 -3.52
CA GLY A 47 -16.22 -6.41 -2.09
C GLY A 47 -15.11 -7.03 -1.23
N GLU A 48 -14.38 -8.03 -1.73
CA GLU A 48 -13.24 -8.62 -1.03
C GLU A 48 -12.08 -7.63 -0.86
N VAL A 49 -11.75 -6.86 -1.90
CA VAL A 49 -10.74 -5.80 -1.81
C VAL A 49 -11.19 -4.71 -0.82
N LEU A 50 -12.45 -4.29 -0.89
CA LEU A 50 -13.01 -3.30 0.04
C LEU A 50 -13.02 -3.83 1.48
N ALA A 51 -13.31 -5.11 1.70
CA ALA A 51 -13.27 -5.72 3.03
C ALA A 51 -11.87 -5.60 3.66
N VAL A 52 -10.81 -5.84 2.87
CA VAL A 52 -9.42 -5.63 3.32
C VAL A 52 -9.18 -4.15 3.61
N LEU A 53 -9.44 -3.27 2.64
CA LEU A 53 -9.15 -1.83 2.77
C LEU A 53 -9.90 -1.19 3.95
N SER A 54 -11.11 -1.64 4.28
CA SER A 54 -11.92 -1.09 5.37
C SER A 54 -11.30 -1.27 6.77
N GLN A 55 -10.37 -2.22 6.92
CA GLN A 55 -9.63 -2.43 8.17
C GLN A 55 -8.54 -1.37 8.38
N HIS A 56 -8.20 -0.65 7.32
CA HIS A 56 -7.15 0.36 7.29
C HIS A 56 -7.73 1.78 7.24
N THR A 57 -8.98 1.98 7.67
CA THR A 57 -9.54 3.32 7.90
C THR A 57 -9.64 3.55 9.41
N ASP A 58 -9.30 4.75 9.90
CA ASP A 58 -9.33 5.08 11.33
C ASP A 58 -8.38 4.18 12.15
N ILE A 59 -7.11 4.13 11.75
CA ILE A 59 -6.12 3.26 12.41
C ILE A 59 -5.53 3.95 13.65
N GLU A 60 -5.20 3.18 14.69
CA GLU A 60 -4.69 3.71 15.97
C GLU A 60 -3.43 4.57 15.80
N ALA A 61 -2.53 4.18 14.88
CA ALA A 61 -1.31 4.93 14.60
C ALA A 61 -1.59 6.35 14.08
N CYS A 62 -2.76 6.58 13.49
CA CYS A 62 -3.23 7.87 13.00
C CYS A 62 -4.23 8.56 13.96
N GLY A 63 -4.37 8.03 15.19
CA GLY A 63 -5.28 8.56 16.21
C GLY A 63 -6.69 7.93 16.20
N GLY A 64 -6.90 6.92 15.37
CA GLY A 64 -8.14 6.16 15.30
C GLY A 64 -8.23 5.00 16.30
N THR A 65 -9.02 3.99 15.96
CA THR A 65 -9.37 2.88 16.87
C THR A 65 -9.01 1.48 16.35
N LYS A 66 -8.63 1.35 15.08
CA LYS A 66 -8.34 0.06 14.47
C LYS A 66 -6.86 -0.29 14.54
N THR A 67 -6.59 -1.52 14.97
CA THR A 67 -5.26 -2.10 14.86
C THR A 67 -5.04 -2.70 13.47
N VAL A 68 -3.82 -2.58 12.96
CA VAL A 68 -3.44 -3.07 11.64
C VAL A 68 -2.16 -3.90 11.74
N THR A 69 -2.07 -4.94 10.93
CA THR A 69 -0.90 -5.81 10.86
C THR A 69 -0.03 -5.41 9.67
N MET A 70 1.27 -5.31 9.89
CA MET A 70 2.23 -5.08 8.82
C MET A 70 2.59 -6.39 8.11
N GLN A 71 2.91 -6.29 6.82
CA GLN A 71 3.34 -7.41 5.98
C GLN A 71 4.87 -7.50 6.01
N THR A 72 5.38 -8.29 6.95
CA THR A 72 6.82 -8.50 7.14
C THR A 72 7.43 -9.15 5.89
N PRO A 73 8.39 -8.50 5.21
CA PRO A 73 9.07 -9.09 4.07
C PRO A 73 10.09 -10.15 4.48
N ASP A 74 10.41 -11.07 3.57
CA ASP A 74 11.48 -12.06 3.77
C ASP A 74 12.82 -11.35 4.10
N GLY A 75 13.55 -11.88 5.09
CA GLY A 75 14.84 -11.33 5.56
C GLY A 75 14.72 -10.17 6.57
N TRP A 76 13.51 -9.69 6.87
CA TRP A 76 13.31 -8.58 7.82
C TRP A 76 13.81 -8.93 9.23
N ASP A 77 13.42 -10.09 9.73
CA ASP A 77 13.73 -10.53 11.10
C ASP A 77 15.24 -10.68 11.33
N GLU A 78 16.02 -10.93 10.28
CA GLU A 78 17.48 -11.07 10.38
C GLU A 78 18.16 -9.70 10.49
N ARG A 79 17.68 -8.68 9.77
CA ARG A 79 18.28 -7.34 9.77
C ARG A 79 17.79 -6.46 10.91
N ILE A 80 16.56 -6.67 11.41
CA ILE A 80 16.00 -5.82 12.47
C ILE A 80 16.80 -5.92 13.78
N GLU A 81 17.50 -7.02 14.02
CA GLU A 81 18.33 -7.21 15.22
C GLU A 81 19.53 -6.26 15.29
N SER A 82 20.04 -5.82 14.13
CA SER A 82 21.16 -4.86 14.00
C SER A 82 20.72 -3.46 13.60
N ALA A 83 19.41 -3.21 13.47
CA ALA A 83 18.90 -1.97 12.90
C ALA A 83 19.16 -0.74 13.78
N ASN A 84 19.47 0.36 13.09
CA ASN A 84 19.82 1.64 13.69
C ASN A 84 18.64 2.61 13.56
N MET A 85 18.10 3.04 14.71
CA MET A 85 17.04 4.04 14.77
C MET A 85 17.59 5.46 14.95
N PRO A 86 17.04 6.47 14.26
CA PRO A 86 17.34 7.86 14.55
C PRO A 86 17.16 8.20 16.03
N GLY A 87 18.17 8.86 16.62
CA GLY A 87 18.20 9.19 18.05
C GLY A 87 18.83 8.11 18.94
N GLY A 88 19.33 7.01 18.38
CA GLY A 88 20.15 6.01 19.08
C GLY A 88 21.62 6.42 19.25
N ASP A 89 22.48 5.42 19.47
CA ASP A 89 23.92 5.61 19.72
C ASP A 89 24.76 5.82 18.45
N VAL A 90 24.21 5.50 17.27
CA VAL A 90 24.87 5.66 15.97
C VAL A 90 24.61 7.06 15.42
N ILE A 91 25.68 7.73 14.98
CA ILE A 91 25.59 9.03 14.29
C ILE A 91 24.91 8.80 12.94
N MET A 92 23.68 9.29 12.80
CA MET A 92 22.89 9.12 11.59
C MET A 92 23.35 10.04 10.47
N PRO A 93 23.33 9.58 9.22
CA PRO A 93 23.47 10.46 8.09
C PRO A 93 22.23 11.34 7.93
N VAL A 94 22.39 12.51 7.31
CA VAL A 94 21.34 13.52 7.16
C VAL A 94 20.83 13.51 5.73
N PRO A 95 19.51 13.34 5.49
CA PRO A 95 18.98 13.38 4.13
C PRO A 95 19.09 14.80 3.57
N THR A 96 19.46 14.89 2.30
CA THR A 96 19.59 16.16 1.57
C THR A 96 18.25 16.80 1.24
N GLU A 97 17.18 16.00 1.22
CA GLU A 97 15.81 16.41 0.99
C GLU A 97 14.89 15.93 2.13
N ALA A 98 13.71 16.54 2.24
CA ALA A 98 12.73 16.14 3.25
C ALA A 98 12.12 14.77 2.93
N LEU A 99 11.93 13.96 3.96
CA LEU A 99 11.14 12.72 3.89
C LEU A 99 9.66 13.08 3.72
N ALA A 100 9.14 12.95 2.51
CA ALA A 100 7.75 13.22 2.20
C ALA A 100 7.20 12.10 1.28
N PRO A 101 6.52 11.09 1.85
CA PRO A 101 6.00 10.01 1.03
C PRO A 101 4.78 10.48 0.24
N ASP A 102 4.73 10.11 -1.04
CA ASP A 102 3.54 10.34 -1.86
C ASP A 102 2.41 9.42 -1.42
N TYR A 103 1.28 9.99 -1.02
CA TYR A 103 0.12 9.20 -0.64
C TYR A 103 -0.46 8.48 -1.86
N PRO A 104 -0.65 7.14 -1.83
CA PRO A 104 -1.28 6.42 -2.93
C PRO A 104 -2.67 6.98 -3.24
N ALA A 105 -2.86 7.50 -4.46
CA ALA A 105 -4.06 8.28 -4.81
C ALA A 105 -5.38 7.54 -4.56
N LEU A 106 -5.43 6.23 -4.85
CA LEU A 106 -6.61 5.41 -4.57
C LEU A 106 -6.91 5.32 -3.07
N TYR A 107 -5.88 5.14 -2.25
CA TYR A 107 -6.02 5.04 -0.79
C TYR A 107 -6.43 6.38 -0.20
N ASN A 108 -5.86 7.47 -0.69
CA ASN A 108 -6.25 8.83 -0.28
C ASN A 108 -7.76 9.07 -0.55
N VAL A 109 -8.24 8.74 -1.75
CA VAL A 109 -9.67 8.94 -2.12
C VAL A 109 -10.60 8.05 -1.30
N LEU A 110 -10.16 6.84 -0.92
CA LEU A 110 -10.96 5.92 -0.13
C LEU A 110 -10.86 6.18 1.39
N GLY A 111 -10.00 7.09 1.84
CA GLY A 111 -9.80 7.31 3.26
C GLY A 111 -8.99 6.20 3.95
N VAL A 112 -8.13 5.49 3.20
CA VAL A 112 -7.31 4.38 3.67
C VAL A 112 -5.97 4.91 4.18
N GLU A 113 -5.64 4.57 5.41
CA GLU A 113 -4.44 4.94 6.17
C GLU A 113 -3.45 3.78 6.26
N GLY A 114 -2.19 4.08 6.59
CA GLY A 114 -1.14 3.08 6.63
C GLY A 114 0.02 3.39 7.54
N VAL A 115 0.70 2.32 7.95
CA VAL A 115 1.96 2.39 8.68
C VAL A 115 2.97 1.53 7.96
N CYS A 116 4.19 2.03 7.92
CA CYS A 116 5.35 1.37 7.39
C CYS A 116 6.53 1.52 8.34
N GLU A 117 7.39 0.53 8.32
CA GLU A 117 8.79 0.68 8.68
C GLU A 117 9.61 0.45 7.41
N VAL A 118 10.56 1.35 7.15
CA VAL A 118 11.52 1.18 6.06
C VAL A 118 12.90 1.01 6.63
N MET A 119 13.60 -0.02 6.15
CA MET A 119 14.97 -0.32 6.49
C MET A 119 15.84 -0.22 5.25
N PHE A 120 17.00 0.41 5.35
CA PHE A 120 17.90 0.62 4.22
C PHE A 120 19.32 0.91 4.70
N ASP A 121 20.26 0.78 3.79
CA ASP A 121 21.65 1.18 4.00
C ASP A 121 21.91 2.51 3.30
N VAL A 122 22.89 3.27 3.80
CA VAL A 122 23.48 4.40 3.10
C VAL A 122 24.94 4.05 2.83
N ASN A 123 25.39 4.17 1.58
CA ASN A 123 26.77 3.88 1.21
C ASN A 123 27.70 5.10 1.44
N GLU A 124 28.99 4.97 1.15
CA GLU A 124 29.98 6.05 1.33
C GLU A 124 29.72 7.30 0.47
N ASP A 125 29.04 7.13 -0.67
CA ASP A 125 28.65 8.23 -1.57
C ASP A 125 27.34 8.90 -1.12
N GLY A 126 26.69 8.38 -0.07
CA GLY A 126 25.43 8.90 0.46
C GLY A 126 24.17 8.37 -0.25
N ALA A 127 24.29 7.38 -1.13
CA ALA A 127 23.13 6.79 -1.81
C ALA A 127 22.49 5.67 -0.99
N THR A 128 21.17 5.53 -1.11
CA THR A 128 20.43 4.45 -0.44
C THR A 128 20.57 3.11 -1.14
N GLU A 129 20.75 2.04 -0.39
CA GLU A 129 20.89 0.67 -0.87
C GLU A 129 20.05 -0.31 -0.03
N GLU A 130 19.85 -1.54 -0.55
CA GLU A 130 19.22 -2.66 0.17
C GLU A 130 17.88 -2.34 0.86
N ILE A 131 17.03 -1.55 0.21
CA ILE A 131 15.78 -1.05 0.80
C ILE A 131 14.77 -2.20 1.04
N MET A 132 14.27 -2.30 2.26
CA MET A 132 13.19 -3.20 2.69
C MET A 132 12.05 -2.40 3.32
N THR A 133 10.81 -2.77 3.01
CA THR A 133 9.62 -2.07 3.52
C THR A 133 8.67 -3.07 4.16
N ASN A 134 8.41 -2.90 5.45
CA ASN A 134 7.39 -3.62 6.20
C ASN A 134 6.18 -2.72 6.37
N CYS A 135 5.11 -2.94 5.62
CA CYS A 135 3.97 -2.03 5.55
C CYS A 135 2.64 -2.75 5.72
N THR A 136 1.63 -2.02 6.18
CA THR A 136 0.26 -2.54 6.31
C THR A 136 -0.38 -2.92 4.97
N LEU A 137 -0.07 -2.21 3.88
CA LEU A 137 -0.56 -2.50 2.54
C LEU A 137 0.53 -2.33 1.46
N PRO A 138 0.45 -3.10 0.34
CA PRO A 138 1.47 -3.09 -0.72
C PRO A 138 1.70 -1.74 -1.41
N GLN A 139 0.66 -0.90 -1.58
CA GLN A 139 0.87 0.41 -2.23
C GLN A 139 1.61 1.41 -1.31
N PHE A 140 1.49 1.28 0.01
CA PHE A 140 2.32 2.04 0.94
C PHE A 140 3.78 1.58 0.88
N ALA A 141 4.04 0.27 0.78
CA ALA A 141 5.40 -0.25 0.54
C ALA A 141 6.02 0.35 -0.74
N LYS A 142 5.24 0.41 -1.83
CA LYS A 142 5.68 1.03 -3.08
C LYS A 142 5.98 2.52 -2.92
N ALA A 143 5.09 3.27 -2.28
CA ALA A 143 5.28 4.71 -2.05
C ALA A 143 6.49 4.99 -1.16
N THR A 144 6.66 4.24 -0.07
CA THR A 144 7.79 4.39 0.85
C THR A 144 9.12 4.06 0.17
N ARG A 145 9.17 3.02 -0.66
CA ARG A 145 10.37 2.71 -1.45
C ARG A 145 10.69 3.80 -2.47
N ALA A 146 9.67 4.38 -3.11
CA ALA A 146 9.83 5.48 -4.05
C ALA A 146 10.31 6.77 -3.38
N MET A 147 9.93 6.99 -2.11
CA MET A 147 10.43 8.11 -1.30
C MET A 147 11.90 7.91 -0.93
N ILE A 148 12.29 6.72 -0.45
CA ILE A 148 13.66 6.48 0.03
C ILE A 148 14.66 6.29 -1.10
N GLY A 149 14.29 5.56 -2.15
CA GLY A 149 15.22 5.15 -3.21
C GLY A 149 16.05 6.24 -3.91
N PRO A 150 15.53 7.44 -4.17
CA PRO A 150 16.30 8.51 -4.79
C PRO A 150 16.99 9.45 -3.78
N LEU A 151 16.83 9.22 -2.47
CA LEU A 151 17.42 10.13 -1.48
C LEU A 151 18.93 10.01 -1.44
N GLU A 152 19.57 11.17 -1.34
CA GLU A 152 20.99 11.28 -1.03
C GLU A 152 21.17 11.79 0.40
N PHE A 153 22.26 11.37 1.01
CA PHE A 153 22.57 11.65 2.40
C PHE A 153 23.97 12.24 2.56
N THR A 154 24.11 13.17 3.50
CA THR A 154 25.41 13.72 3.92
C THR A 154 25.83 13.13 5.26
N PRO A 155 27.12 13.11 5.60
CA PRO A 155 27.58 12.72 6.93
C PRO A 155 26.85 13.50 8.03
N GLY A 156 26.49 12.80 9.11
CA GLY A 156 26.02 13.45 10.32
C GLY A 156 27.14 14.21 11.04
N ASP A 157 26.76 15.09 11.96
CA ASP A 157 27.73 15.88 12.74
C ASP A 157 28.68 14.95 13.52
N GLY A 158 29.97 15.00 13.19
CA GLY A 158 31.01 14.19 13.81
C GLY A 158 31.35 12.89 13.07
N ALA A 159 30.69 12.59 11.94
CA ALA A 159 31.05 11.49 11.06
C ALA A 159 31.84 11.99 9.83
N ASP A 160 32.82 11.19 9.38
CA ASP A 160 33.61 11.48 8.18
C ASP A 160 32.89 11.05 6.88
N THR A 161 31.93 10.13 6.98
CA THR A 161 31.20 9.49 5.87
C THR A 161 29.71 9.39 6.19
N PRO A 162 28.79 9.40 5.18
CA PRO A 162 27.39 9.10 5.41
C PRO A 162 27.10 7.60 5.57
N ALA A 163 28.10 6.72 5.35
CA ALA A 163 27.88 5.29 5.34
C ALA A 163 27.31 4.78 6.68
N THR A 164 26.18 4.09 6.63
CA THR A 164 25.51 3.50 7.80
C THR A 164 24.57 2.40 7.35
N ASP A 165 24.72 1.22 7.95
CA ASP A 165 23.92 0.05 7.65
C ASP A 165 22.65 -0.01 8.50
N ASP A 166 21.63 -0.69 7.99
CA ASP A 166 20.37 -1.07 8.63
C ASP A 166 19.63 0.11 9.30
N ILE A 167 19.62 1.29 8.68
CA ILE A 167 18.83 2.42 9.17
C ILE A 167 17.36 2.07 9.08
N ILE A 168 16.61 2.21 10.19
CA ILE A 168 15.16 2.00 10.21
C ILE A 168 14.40 3.28 10.56
N ILE A 169 13.41 3.61 9.73
CA ILE A 169 12.56 4.81 9.89
C ILE A 169 11.08 4.41 9.87
N PRO A 170 10.28 4.86 10.85
CA PRO A 170 8.83 4.73 10.79
C PRO A 170 8.24 5.75 9.81
N VAL A 171 7.29 5.31 8.98
CA VAL A 171 6.58 6.15 8.02
C VAL A 171 5.08 5.94 8.21
N GLN A 172 4.36 7.04 8.42
CA GLN A 172 2.92 7.02 8.63
C GLN A 172 2.20 7.73 7.48
N TYR A 173 1.15 7.09 6.99
CA TYR A 173 0.22 7.61 6.00
C TYR A 173 -1.10 7.87 6.71
N CYS A 174 -1.17 9.03 7.36
CA CYS A 174 -2.35 9.49 8.07
C CYS A 174 -3.05 10.58 7.28
N LEU A 175 -4.37 10.57 7.31
CA LEU A 175 -5.16 11.62 6.68
C LEU A 175 -5.24 12.81 7.63
N ALA A 176 -5.31 14.02 7.05
CA ALA A 176 -5.59 15.19 7.85
C ALA A 176 -7.00 15.05 8.48
N PRO A 177 -7.20 15.43 9.75
CA PRO A 177 -8.54 15.50 10.30
C PRO A 177 -9.39 16.43 9.42
N GLU A 178 -10.62 16.04 9.11
CA GLU A 178 -11.55 16.93 8.43
C GLU A 178 -11.72 18.19 9.29
N GLU A 179 -11.44 19.37 8.71
CA GLU A 179 -11.75 20.64 9.36
C GLU A 179 -13.29 20.77 9.40
N GLU A 180 -13.88 20.60 10.59
CA GLU A 180 -15.32 20.81 10.84
C GLU A 180 -15.76 22.28 10.68
#